data_AF-A0A3T0CY79-F1
#
_entry.id   AF-A0A3T0CY79-F1
#
_cell.length_a   1.000
_cell.length_b   1.000
_cell.length_c   1.000
_cell.angle_alpha   90.00
_cell.angle_beta   90.00
_cell.angle_gamma   90.00
#
_symmetry.space_group_name_H-M   'P 1'
#
loop_
_entity.id
_entity.type
_entity.pdbx_description
1 polymer ?
#
loop_
_entity_poly.entity_id
_entity_poly.type
_entity_poly.pdbx_seq_one_letter_code
_entity_poly.pdbx_strand_id
1 'polypeptide(L)'
;MRQIKIKILPAMGSADGSWEIVNFDDFLLRYSPRLAMHVSCTKQFPPFHILNEELLSGGADQGMSGGCHWKPLEITEQEYEDIREEMLTSPSHNLEYDPSLEDRKTINKWCGAALSHHNPRNRSVT
;
A
#
# COMPACT_ATOMS: atom_id res chain seq x y z
N MET A 1 11.74 -3.69 9.94
CA MET A 1 10.86 -2.63 9.41
C MET A 1 11.59 -1.33 9.02
N ARG A 2 11.55 -0.99 7.73
CA ARG A 2 11.93 0.32 7.19
C ARG A 2 10.98 1.41 7.73
N GLN A 3 11.48 2.60 7.99
CA GLN A 3 10.66 3.76 8.35
C GLN A 3 10.55 4.74 7.18
N ILE A 4 9.39 5.37 7.04
CA ILE A 4 9.11 6.37 6.01
C ILE A 4 8.64 7.64 6.70
N LYS A 5 9.22 8.78 6.31
CA LYS A 5 8.75 10.09 6.75
C LYS A 5 7.65 10.58 5.82
N ILE A 6 6.45 10.77 6.36
CA ILE A 6 5.24 11.17 5.63
C ILE A 6 4.68 12.49 6.15
N LYS A 7 3.99 13.25 5.29
CA LYS A 7 3.15 14.40 5.65
C LYS A 7 1.69 13.97 5.51
N ILE A 8 0.97 13.90 6.63
CA ILE A 8 -0.44 13.51 6.65
C ILE A 8 -1.28 14.75 6.37
N LEU A 9 -2.07 14.72 5.30
CA LEU A 9 -3.03 15.77 4.98
C LEU A 9 -4.41 15.40 5.57
N PRO A 10 -5.01 16.25 6.41
CA PRO A 10 -6.29 15.97 7.03
C PRO A 10 -7.45 16.01 6.04
N ALA A 11 -8.51 15.26 6.34
CA ALA A 11 -9.71 15.12 5.51
C ALA A 11 -10.56 16.41 5.38
N MET A 12 -10.48 17.34 6.35
CA MET A 12 -11.21 18.60 6.30
C MET A 12 -10.36 19.80 6.74
N GLY A 13 -10.45 20.89 5.97
CA GLY A 13 -9.82 22.19 6.24
C GLY A 13 -8.46 22.39 5.58
N SER A 14 -8.07 23.65 5.36
CA SER A 14 -6.78 24.08 4.80
C SER A 14 -5.61 23.91 5.79
N ALA A 15 -5.72 22.97 6.72
CA ALA A 15 -4.73 22.78 7.77
C ALA A 15 -3.47 22.17 7.17
N ASP A 16 -2.34 22.81 7.42
CA ASP A 16 -1.03 22.29 7.03
C ASP A 16 -0.81 20.94 7.74
N GLY A 17 -0.63 19.88 6.95
CA GLY A 17 -0.47 18.52 7.47
C GLY A 17 0.74 18.35 8.41
N SER A 18 0.67 17.36 9.32
CA SER A 18 1.78 17.00 10.22
C SER A 18 2.79 16.10 9.52
N TRP A 19 4.08 16.33 9.77
CA TRP A 19 5.13 15.39 9.38
C TRP A 19 5.33 14.34 10.48
N GLU A 20 5.29 13.08 10.09
CA GLU A 20 5.41 11.92 10.98
C GLU A 20 6.38 10.89 10.39
N ILE A 21 6.99 10.09 11.26
CA ILE A 21 7.80 8.93 10.87
C ILE A 21 6.97 7.69 11.20
N VAL A 22 6.65 6.91 10.18
CA VAL A 22 5.85 5.69 10.32
C VAL A 22 6.66 4.47 9.89
N ASN A 23 6.31 3.31 10.41
CA ASN A 23 6.85 2.04 9.92
C ASN A 23 6.24 1.69 8.55
N PHE A 24 6.93 0.85 7.79
CA PHE A 24 6.53 0.49 6.43
C PHE A 24 5.16 -0.21 6.37
N ASP A 25 4.86 -1.05 7.37
CA ASP A 25 3.58 -1.73 7.51
C ASP A 25 2.41 -0.74 7.66
N ASP A 26 2.55 0.23 8.57
CA ASP A 26 1.58 1.31 8.75
C ASP A 26 1.45 2.14 7.47
N PHE A 27 2.57 2.43 6.81
CA PHE A 27 2.53 3.09 5.51
C PHE A 27 1.68 2.30 4.51
N LEU A 28 1.99 1.01 4.30
CA LEU A 28 1.33 0.20 3.29
C LEU A 28 -0.15 -0.03 3.62
N LEU A 29 -0.50 -0.26 4.89
CA LEU A 29 -1.84 -0.66 5.30
C LEU A 29 -2.77 0.52 5.55
N ARG A 30 -2.24 1.72 5.87
CA ARG A 30 -3.06 2.86 6.30
C ARG A 30 -2.83 4.13 5.49
N TYR A 31 -1.59 4.45 5.14
CA TYR A 31 -1.25 5.77 4.62
C TYR A 31 -1.02 5.83 3.12
N SER A 32 -0.66 4.71 2.47
CA SER A 32 -0.50 4.62 1.02
C SER A 32 -1.82 4.98 0.34
N PRO A 33 -1.92 6.12 -0.36
CA PRO A 33 -3.18 6.58 -0.95
C PRO A 33 -3.78 5.59 -1.93
N ARG A 34 -2.95 4.86 -2.69
CA ARG A 34 -3.43 3.94 -3.73
C ARG A 34 -3.52 2.49 -3.27
N LEU A 35 -2.67 2.04 -2.33
CA LEU A 35 -2.61 0.63 -1.90
C LEU A 35 -3.37 0.35 -0.62
N ALA A 36 -3.42 1.26 0.36
CA ALA A 36 -3.88 0.95 1.72
C ALA A 36 -5.25 0.27 1.78
N MET A 37 -6.23 0.82 1.07
CA MET A 37 -7.58 0.24 1.00
C MET A 37 -7.56 -1.16 0.35
N HIS A 38 -6.84 -1.30 -0.78
CA HIS A 38 -6.80 -2.53 -1.56
C HIS A 38 -6.10 -3.65 -0.80
N VAL A 39 -4.92 -3.40 -0.23
CA VAL A 39 -4.16 -4.37 0.58
C VAL A 39 -4.96 -4.75 1.81
N SER A 40 -5.53 -3.77 2.53
CA SER A 40 -6.32 -4.05 3.74
C SER A 40 -7.60 -4.83 3.46
N CYS A 41 -8.25 -4.62 2.30
CA CYS A 41 -9.51 -5.26 1.94
C CYS A 41 -9.30 -6.66 1.32
N THR A 42 -8.36 -6.78 0.38
CA THR A 42 -8.10 -8.03 -0.36
C THR A 42 -7.13 -8.97 0.34
N LYS A 43 -6.41 -8.45 1.35
CA LYS A 43 -5.33 -9.15 2.05
C LYS A 43 -4.19 -9.60 1.13
N GLN A 44 -4.04 -8.97 -0.04
CA GLN A 44 -2.97 -9.29 -0.97
C GLN A 44 -1.82 -8.29 -0.87
N PHE A 45 -0.61 -8.81 -0.72
CA PHE A 45 0.62 -8.04 -0.72
C PHE A 45 1.05 -7.68 -2.16
N PRO A 46 1.42 -6.43 -2.44
CA PRO A 46 1.75 -5.97 -3.78
C PRO A 46 3.11 -6.50 -4.27
N PRO A 47 3.26 -6.79 -5.58
CA PRO A 47 4.54 -7.07 -6.22
C PRO A 47 5.53 -5.90 -6.15
N PHE A 48 6.81 -6.20 -6.36
CA PHE A 48 7.93 -5.25 -6.31
C PHE A 48 7.70 -3.97 -7.13
N HIS A 49 7.37 -4.11 -8.43
CA HIS A 49 7.16 -2.95 -9.31
C HIS A 49 5.94 -2.12 -8.92
N ILE A 50 4.91 -2.73 -8.32
CA ILE A 50 3.73 -2.02 -7.83
C ILE A 50 4.07 -1.21 -6.58
N LEU A 51 4.85 -1.80 -5.67
CA LEU A 51 5.30 -1.12 -4.46
C LEU A 51 6.20 0.07 -4.80
N ASN A 52 7.13 -0.09 -5.74
CA ASN A 52 7.98 1.00 -6.23
C ASN A 52 7.20 2.07 -7.02
N GLU A 53 6.19 1.69 -7.81
CA GLU A 53 5.29 2.68 -8.44
C GLU A 53 4.56 3.53 -7.39
N GLU A 54 4.19 2.94 -6.25
CA GLU A 54 3.65 3.70 -5.12
C GLU A 54 4.72 4.63 -4.55
N LEU A 55 5.83 4.08 -4.08
CA LEU A 55 6.87 4.82 -3.37
C LEU A 55 7.48 5.97 -4.21
N LEU A 56 7.58 5.82 -5.53
CA LEU A 56 8.06 6.85 -6.44
C LEU A 56 7.07 8.00 -6.68
N SER A 57 5.77 7.81 -6.39
CA SER A 57 4.78 8.87 -6.61
C SER A 57 4.94 10.07 -5.67
N GLY A 58 5.52 9.86 -4.49
CA GLY A 58 5.65 10.91 -3.47
C GLY A 58 4.32 11.34 -2.84
N GLY A 59 3.24 10.62 -3.12
CA GLY A 59 1.94 10.82 -2.50
C GLY A 59 0.85 11.37 -3.40
N ALA A 60 -0.33 11.50 -2.79
CA ALA A 60 -1.53 12.00 -3.44
C ALA A 60 -2.42 12.74 -2.44
N ASP A 61 -3.02 13.82 -2.92
CA ASP A 61 -4.14 14.51 -2.28
C ASP A 61 -5.44 13.81 -2.73
N GLN A 62 -6.21 13.26 -1.79
CA GLN A 62 -7.51 12.64 -2.07
C GLN A 62 -8.69 13.58 -1.70
N GLY A 63 -8.44 14.88 -1.65
CA GLY A 63 -9.43 15.90 -1.37
C GLY A 63 -10.06 15.72 0.01
N MET A 64 -11.38 15.56 0.06
CA MET A 64 -12.13 15.41 1.31
C MET A 64 -11.82 14.13 2.09
N SER A 65 -11.09 13.19 1.50
CA SER A 65 -10.62 11.97 2.20
C SER A 65 -9.27 12.16 2.88
N GLY A 66 -8.64 13.33 2.73
CA GLY A 66 -7.28 13.58 3.18
C GLY A 66 -6.27 12.95 2.24
N GLY A 67 -5.00 13.08 2.56
CA GLY A 67 -3.92 12.67 1.67
C GLY A 67 -2.66 12.34 2.44
N CYS A 68 -1.66 11.87 1.72
CA CYS A 68 -0.37 11.57 2.29
C CYS A 68 0.70 11.92 1.26
N HIS A 69 1.74 12.65 1.69
CA HIS A 69 2.91 12.96 0.89
C HIS A 69 4.18 12.44 1.53
N TRP A 70 5.16 12.09 0.71
CA TRP A 70 6.49 11.72 1.16
C TRP A 70 7.51 12.11 0.12
N LYS A 71 8.80 12.09 0.48
CA LYS A 71 9.86 12.23 -0.52
C LYS A 71 9.89 10.96 -1.37
N PRO A 72 9.74 11.03 -2.70
CA PRO A 72 9.86 9.86 -3.58
C PRO A 72 11.10 9.04 -3.26
N LEU A 73 10.91 7.72 -3.20
CA LEU A 73 11.98 6.76 -2.99
C LEU A 73 11.70 5.50 -3.80
N GLU A 74 12.76 4.75 -4.03
CA GLU A 74 12.72 3.41 -4.60
C GLU A 74 13.35 2.45 -3.58
N ILE A 75 12.88 1.21 -3.57
CA ILE A 75 13.52 0.12 -2.86
C ILE A 75 14.17 -0.84 -3.85
N THR A 76 15.27 -1.44 -3.43
CA THR A 76 15.94 -2.51 -4.17
C THR A 76 15.18 -3.83 -4.06
N GLU A 77 15.50 -4.77 -4.93
CA GLU A 77 14.92 -6.12 -4.89
C GLU A 77 15.21 -6.84 -3.57
N GLN A 78 16.42 -6.67 -3.02
CA GLN A 78 16.77 -7.22 -1.71
C GLN A 78 15.91 -6.61 -0.59
N GLU A 79 15.76 -5.28 -0.57
CA GLU A 79 14.90 -4.60 0.42
C GLU A 79 13.43 -5.03 0.27
N TYR A 80 12.99 -5.32 -0.95
CA TYR A 80 11.65 -5.83 -1.19
C TYR A 80 11.47 -7.24 -0.63
N GLU A 81 12.40 -8.17 -0.86
CA GLU A 81 12.30 -9.52 -0.30
C GLU A 81 12.28 -9.48 1.24
N ASP A 82 13.12 -8.64 1.86
CA ASP A 82 13.13 -8.45 3.32
C ASP A 82 11.76 -7.95 3.83
N ILE A 83 11.20 -6.93 3.16
CA ILE A 83 9.87 -6.38 3.51
C ILE A 83 8.76 -7.41 3.28
N ARG A 84 8.83 -8.14 2.16
CA ARG A 84 7.85 -9.15 1.77
C ARG A 84 7.83 -10.29 2.77
N GLU A 85 8.99 -10.82 3.14
CA GLU A 85 9.12 -11.86 4.16
C GLU A 85 8.53 -11.38 5.49
N GLU A 86 8.91 -10.19 5.95
CA GLU A 86 8.40 -9.60 7.20
C GLU A 86 6.87 -9.42 7.17
N MET A 87 6.32 -8.90 6.07
CA MET A 87 4.89 -8.61 5.93
C MET A 87 4.03 -9.87 5.81
N LEU A 88 4.50 -10.89 5.08
CA LEU A 88 3.76 -12.14 4.85
C LEU A 88 3.86 -13.12 6.02
N THR A 89 4.92 -13.07 6.82
CA THR A 89 5.11 -13.95 7.99
C THR A 89 4.63 -13.32 9.30
N SER A 90 4.39 -12.00 9.32
CA SER A 90 3.90 -11.31 10.50
C SER A 90 2.50 -11.79 10.91
N PRO A 91 2.31 -12.25 12.16
CA PRO A 91 0.98 -12.63 12.65
C PRO A 91 0.01 -11.45 12.74
N SER A 92 0.50 -10.21 12.67
CA SER A 92 -0.31 -9.00 12.78
C SER A 92 -0.98 -8.58 11.47
N HIS A 93 -0.46 -9.00 10.31
CA HIS A 93 -0.85 -8.44 9.01
C HIS A 93 -1.78 -9.34 8.19
N ASN A 94 -1.78 -10.66 8.44
CA ASN A 94 -2.62 -11.66 7.74
C ASN A 94 -2.73 -11.37 6.23
N LEU A 95 -1.57 -11.18 5.60
CA LEU A 95 -1.43 -10.92 4.16
C LEU A 95 -0.99 -12.18 3.45
N GLU A 96 -1.41 -12.31 2.20
CA GLU A 96 -1.01 -13.36 1.27
C GLU A 96 -0.36 -12.73 0.03
N TYR A 97 0.37 -13.52 -0.73
CA TYR A 97 0.93 -13.13 -2.02
C TYR A 97 0.35 -14.01 -3.11
N ASP A 98 -0.32 -13.40 -4.10
CA ASP A 98 -0.87 -14.09 -5.27
C ASP A 98 0.04 -13.88 -6.49
N PRO A 99 0.82 -14.91 -6.91
CA PRO A 99 1.70 -14.81 -8.08
C PRO A 99 0.95 -14.51 -9.38
N SER A 100 -0.35 -14.82 -9.49
CA SER A 100 -1.14 -14.54 -10.69
C SER A 100 -1.38 -13.04 -10.93
N LEU A 101 -1.11 -12.21 -9.91
CA LEU A 101 -1.21 -10.76 -9.98
C LEU A 101 0.11 -10.07 -10.32
N GLU A 102 1.21 -10.81 -10.47
CA GLU A 102 2.55 -10.25 -10.69
C GLU A 102 2.69 -9.56 -12.05
N ASP A 103 2.08 -10.12 -13.11
CA ASP A 103 2.13 -9.55 -14.46
C ASP A 103 1.36 -8.21 -14.62
N ARG A 104 0.69 -7.74 -13.57
CA ARG A 104 -0.05 -6.47 -13.61
C ARG A 104 0.93 -5.31 -13.60
N LYS A 105 1.17 -4.72 -14.77
CA LYS A 105 2.22 -3.70 -14.99
C LYS A 105 2.05 -2.35 -14.29
N THR A 106 0.89 -2.06 -13.70
CA THR A 106 0.60 -0.74 -13.09
C THR A 106 -0.28 -0.91 -11.86
N ILE A 107 -0.16 -0.03 -10.88
CA ILE A 107 -0.93 -0.03 -9.63
C ILE A 107 -2.43 -0.12 -9.87
N ASN A 108 -2.97 0.65 -10.81
CA ASN A 108 -4.41 0.64 -11.12
C ASN A 108 -4.88 -0.74 -11.64
N LYS A 109 -4.08 -1.38 -12.50
CA LYS A 109 -4.36 -2.72 -13.02
C LYS A 109 -4.23 -3.77 -11.92
N TRP A 110 -3.25 -3.64 -11.04
CA TRP A 110 -3.07 -4.55 -9.91
C TRP A 110 -4.23 -4.44 -8.93
N CYS A 111 -4.59 -3.22 -8.49
CA CYS A 111 -5.71 -2.96 -7.59
C CYS A 111 -7.03 -3.52 -8.13
N GLY A 112 -7.32 -3.31 -9.42
CA GLY A 112 -8.51 -3.86 -10.07
C GLY A 112 -8.53 -5.40 -10.09
N ALA A 113 -7.39 -6.03 -10.40
CA ALA A 113 -7.28 -7.48 -10.42
C ALA A 113 -7.35 -8.09 -9.01
N ALA A 114 -6.67 -7.49 -8.02
CA ALA A 114 -6.71 -7.90 -6.62
C ALA A 114 -8.14 -7.86 -6.07
N LEU A 115 -8.88 -6.78 -6.35
CA LEU A 115 -10.31 -6.72 -6.01
C LEU A 115 -11.10 -7.81 -6.74
N SER A 116 -10.92 -7.99 -8.05
CA SER A 116 -11.69 -9.01 -8.79
C SER A 116 -11.48 -10.43 -8.25
N HIS A 117 -10.24 -10.79 -7.91
CA HIS A 117 -9.88 -12.16 -7.50
C HIS A 117 -10.16 -12.40 -6.01
N HIS A 118 -9.94 -11.39 -5.16
CA HIS A 118 -9.89 -11.56 -3.70
C HIS A 118 -10.90 -10.71 -2.94
N ASN A 119 -11.92 -10.13 -3.61
CA ASN A 119 -12.95 -9.38 -2.91
C ASN A 119 -13.61 -10.25 -1.83
N PRO A 120 -13.61 -9.85 -0.55
CA PRO A 120 -14.27 -10.62 0.50
C PRO A 120 -15.78 -10.79 0.26
N ARG A 121 -16.41 -9.88 -0.49
CA ARG A 121 -17.84 -9.99 -0.88
C ARG A 121 -18.10 -11.08 -1.92
N ASN A 122 -17.09 -11.51 -2.68
CA ASN A 122 -17.24 -12.59 -3.66
C ASN A 122 -17.12 -13.97 -3.01
N ARG A 123 -16.63 -14.06 -1.76
CA ARG A 123 -16.55 -15.31 -0.99
C ARG A 123 -17.89 -15.76 -0.40
N SER A 124 -19.00 -15.09 -0.73
CA SER A 124 -20.35 -15.36 -0.24
C SER A 124 -21.15 -16.34 -1.10
N VAL A 125 -20.56 -17.46 -1.56
CA VAL A 125 -21.34 -18.61 -2.08
C VAL A 125 -20.55 -19.91 -1.88
N THR A 126 -20.58 -20.49 -0.68
CA THR A 126 -20.55 -21.95 -0.48
C THR A 126 -20.95 -22.30 0.94
#